data_AF-A0A858Q4F0-F1
#
_entry.id   AF-A0A858Q4F0-F1
#
_cell.length_a   1.000
_cell.length_b   1.000
_cell.length_c   1.000
_cell.angle_alpha   90.00
_cell.angle_beta   90.00
_cell.angle_gamma   90.00
#
_symmetry.space_group_name_H-M   'P 1'
#
loop_
_entity.id
_entity.type
_entity.pdbx_description
1 polymer ?
#
loop_
_entity_poly.entity_id
_entity_poly.type
_entity_poly.pdbx_seq_one_letter_code
_entity_poly.pdbx_strand_id
1 'polypeptide(L)'
;MKPTIDAGRLPPIAAEYETVSSDTGGNAHVQSNRWHFWRDADFVETRSLDTDEGEIWRRSVKGLIFYERVFHRDRKVVESNPDDLRARSRYPLWSKVALLIDPGLLNSRLQFEGRETLEGRQALRYGGQVDGVGYEILWLERENIPGVIRQRFPEREVTVTLRSLYSLQDAPWPHDVSGNYSVIDYADLGDMESDPFVKRILHETDVGDGHDHAH
;
A
#
# COMPACT_ATOMS: atom_id res chain seq x y z
N MET A 1 29.34 -2.44 2.77
CA MET A 1 28.68 -1.76 1.64
C MET A 1 27.18 -1.91 1.82
N LYS A 2 26.42 -0.82 1.68
CA LYS A 2 24.96 -0.82 1.83
C LYS A 2 24.31 -1.43 0.58
N PRO A 3 23.36 -2.38 0.70
CA PRO A 3 22.62 -2.89 -0.45
C PRO A 3 21.73 -1.81 -1.06
N THR A 4 21.63 -1.80 -2.38
CA THR A 4 20.71 -0.93 -3.13
C THR A 4 19.43 -1.71 -3.42
N ILE A 5 18.29 -1.13 -3.03
CA ILE A 5 16.97 -1.65 -3.37
C ILE A 5 16.59 -1.12 -4.76
N ASP A 6 16.30 -2.03 -5.68
CA ASP A 6 15.94 -1.74 -7.06
C ASP A 6 14.50 -2.18 -7.36
N ALA A 7 13.78 -1.36 -8.11
CA ALA A 7 12.43 -1.62 -8.60
C ALA A 7 12.39 -2.17 -10.04
N GLY A 8 13.55 -2.47 -10.65
CA GLY A 8 13.66 -2.87 -12.06
C GLY A 8 13.07 -4.24 -12.41
N ARG A 9 13.14 -5.22 -11.50
CA ARG A 9 12.50 -6.53 -11.68
C ARG A 9 11.86 -7.00 -10.38
N LEU A 10 10.53 -6.92 -10.33
CA LEU A 10 9.75 -7.30 -9.16
C LEU A 10 9.16 -8.70 -9.36
N PRO A 11 9.39 -9.64 -8.41
CA PRO A 11 8.76 -10.94 -8.50
C PRO A 11 7.25 -10.83 -8.27
N PRO A 12 6.44 -11.63 -8.99
CA PRO A 12 5.01 -11.69 -8.77
C PRO A 12 4.73 -12.42 -7.45
N ILE A 13 4.00 -11.76 -6.56
CA ILE A 13 3.76 -12.25 -5.21
C ILE A 13 2.32 -11.96 -4.76
N ALA A 14 1.89 -12.71 -3.75
CA ALA A 14 0.75 -12.37 -2.92
C ALA A 14 1.21 -12.38 -1.45
N ALA A 15 0.92 -11.31 -0.73
CA ALA A 15 1.25 -11.14 0.67
C ALA A 15 0.01 -10.80 1.48
N GLU A 16 0.00 -11.22 2.74
CA GLU A 16 -0.93 -10.71 3.73
C GLU A 16 -0.15 -9.89 4.73
N TYR A 17 -0.66 -8.71 5.01
CA TYR A 17 -0.12 -7.78 5.98
C TYR A 17 -1.12 -7.53 7.09
N GLU A 18 -0.60 -7.15 8.24
CA GLU A 18 -1.35 -6.51 9.30
C GLU A 18 -0.74 -5.14 9.56
N THR A 19 -1.58 -4.11 9.54
CA THR A 19 -1.23 -2.78 10.03
C THR A 19 -1.79 -2.62 11.42
N VAL A 20 -0.94 -2.21 12.36
CA VAL A 20 -1.33 -1.83 13.72
C VAL A 20 -0.93 -0.37 13.93
N SER A 21 -1.88 0.45 14.34
CA SER A 21 -1.67 1.85 14.72
C SER A 21 -1.99 2.00 16.20
N SER A 22 -1.09 2.60 16.97
CA SER A 22 -1.28 2.85 18.39
C SER A 22 -0.89 4.28 18.75
N ASP A 23 -1.76 4.96 19.51
CA ASP A 23 -1.42 6.25 20.09
C ASP A 23 -0.42 6.07 21.25
N THR A 24 0.55 6.96 21.36
CA THR A 24 1.59 6.89 22.42
C THR A 24 1.18 7.61 23.72
N GLY A 25 -0.04 8.17 23.79
CA GLY A 25 -0.60 8.88 24.93
C GLY A 25 -1.31 8.00 25.98
N GLY A 26 -1.70 8.60 27.12
CA GLY A 26 -2.24 7.89 28.29
C GLY A 26 -3.58 7.17 28.10
N ASN A 27 -4.31 7.43 27.01
CA ASN A 27 -5.46 6.66 26.55
C ASN A 27 -5.12 6.04 25.18
N ALA A 28 -4.14 5.13 25.17
CA ALA A 28 -3.67 4.50 23.93
C ALA A 28 -4.81 3.76 23.23
N HIS A 29 -5.31 4.32 22.13
CA HIS A 29 -6.20 3.63 21.22
C HIS A 29 -5.35 2.76 20.28
N VAL A 30 -5.75 1.51 20.09
CA VAL A 30 -5.07 0.58 19.19
C VAL A 30 -6.05 0.15 18.12
N GLN A 31 -5.67 0.39 16.87
CA GLN A 31 -6.40 -0.06 15.69
C GLN A 31 -5.55 -1.07 14.95
N SER A 32 -6.20 -2.10 14.43
CA SER A 32 -5.55 -3.10 13.57
C SER A 32 -6.44 -3.41 12.38
N ASN A 33 -5.82 -3.56 11.21
CA ASN A 33 -6.47 -4.00 9.99
C ASN A 33 -5.56 -5.00 9.26
N ARG A 34 -6.12 -6.10 8.78
CA ARG A 34 -5.43 -7.05 7.91
C ARG A 34 -5.80 -6.78 6.46
N TRP A 35 -4.83 -6.93 5.58
CA TRP A 35 -5.04 -6.67 4.16
C TRP A 35 -4.17 -7.58 3.30
N HIS A 36 -4.66 -7.89 2.11
CA HIS A 36 -3.92 -8.61 1.08
C HIS A 36 -3.25 -7.63 0.13
N PHE A 37 -2.10 -8.04 -0.38
CA PHE A 37 -1.28 -7.35 -1.36
C PHE A 37 -0.97 -8.32 -2.49
N TRP A 38 -1.42 -8.03 -3.69
CA TRP A 38 -1.00 -8.74 -4.90
C TRP A 38 -0.14 -7.83 -5.74
N ARG A 39 0.93 -8.37 -6.29
CA ARG A 39 1.81 -7.62 -7.19
C ARG A 39 2.29 -8.49 -8.34
N ASP A 40 2.32 -7.88 -9.50
CA ASP A 40 3.10 -8.29 -10.67
C ASP A 40 3.92 -7.08 -11.19
N ALA A 41 4.60 -7.21 -12.32
CA ALA A 41 5.49 -6.17 -12.87
C ALA A 41 4.77 -4.82 -13.10
N ASP A 42 3.52 -4.88 -13.56
CA ASP A 42 2.73 -3.73 -14.01
C ASP A 42 1.36 -3.63 -13.30
N PHE A 43 1.19 -4.38 -12.21
CA PHE A 43 -0.06 -4.48 -11.46
C PHE A 43 0.23 -4.55 -9.96
N VAL A 44 -0.54 -3.79 -9.18
CA VAL A 44 -0.59 -3.90 -7.72
C VAL A 44 -2.04 -3.81 -7.28
N GLU A 45 -2.44 -4.68 -6.37
CA GLU A 45 -3.72 -4.59 -5.68
C GLU A 45 -3.51 -4.68 -4.16
N THR A 46 -4.21 -3.83 -3.42
CA THR A 46 -4.40 -3.96 -1.98
C THR A 46 -5.87 -4.20 -1.69
N ARG A 47 -6.19 -5.05 -0.70
CA ARG A 47 -7.57 -5.31 -0.28
C ARG A 47 -7.66 -5.49 1.22
N SER A 48 -8.49 -4.67 1.86
CA SER A 48 -8.83 -4.78 3.28
C SER A 48 -9.67 -6.02 3.54
N LEU A 49 -9.30 -6.82 4.54
CA LEU A 49 -10.08 -8.01 4.94
C LEU A 49 -11.34 -7.60 5.74
N ASP A 50 -11.33 -6.42 6.35
CA ASP A 50 -12.43 -5.96 7.21
C ASP A 50 -13.55 -5.30 6.41
N THR A 51 -13.20 -4.43 5.47
CA THR A 51 -14.16 -3.67 4.66
C THR A 51 -14.45 -4.32 3.31
N ASP A 52 -13.56 -5.19 2.84
CA ASP A 52 -13.60 -5.74 1.48
C ASP A 52 -13.52 -4.65 0.40
N GLU A 53 -12.81 -3.58 0.73
CA GLU A 53 -12.45 -2.49 -0.17
C GLU A 53 -10.96 -2.54 -0.47
N GLY A 54 -10.56 -2.01 -1.62
CA GLY A 54 -9.19 -2.09 -2.08
C GLY A 54 -8.82 -1.03 -3.09
N GLU A 55 -7.55 -1.06 -3.47
CA GLU A 55 -6.99 -0.22 -4.52
C GLU A 55 -6.34 -1.10 -5.57
N ILE A 56 -6.52 -0.76 -6.84
CA ILE A 56 -5.80 -1.37 -7.94
C ILE A 56 -5.01 -0.30 -8.68
N TRP A 57 -3.73 -0.58 -8.86
CA TRP A 57 -2.79 0.25 -9.60
C TRP A 57 -2.28 -0.53 -10.81
N ARG A 58 -2.36 0.09 -11.99
CA ARG A 58 -1.84 -0.49 -13.23
C ARG A 58 -0.84 0.43 -13.89
N ARG A 59 0.24 -0.15 -14.41
CA ARG A 59 1.24 0.56 -15.21
C ARG A 59 1.12 0.13 -16.66
N SER A 60 0.91 1.09 -17.56
CA SER A 60 0.98 0.82 -19.00
C SER A 60 2.43 0.64 -19.47
N VAL A 61 2.58 0.06 -20.66
CA VAL A 61 3.88 -0.04 -21.36
C VAL A 61 4.57 1.32 -21.60
N LYS A 62 3.81 2.42 -21.61
CA LYS A 62 4.35 3.80 -21.73
C LYS A 62 4.71 4.40 -20.35
N GLY A 63 4.51 3.67 -19.27
CA GLY A 63 4.76 4.12 -17.90
C GLY A 63 3.65 4.98 -17.29
N LEU A 64 2.49 5.12 -17.95
CA LEU A 64 1.32 5.77 -17.36
C LEU A 64 0.73 4.89 -16.25
N ILE A 65 0.35 5.50 -15.14
CA ILE A 65 -0.22 4.84 -13.96
C ILE A 65 -1.72 5.14 -13.91
N PHE A 66 -2.51 4.08 -13.79
CA PHE A 66 -3.96 4.10 -13.63
C PHE A 66 -4.32 3.65 -12.22
N TYR A 67 -5.38 4.23 -11.67
CA TYR A 67 -5.84 3.96 -10.31
C TYR A 67 -7.32 3.62 -10.31
N GLU A 68 -7.68 2.61 -9.52
CA GLU A 68 -9.05 2.20 -9.25
C GLU A 68 -9.21 2.02 -7.74
N ARG A 69 -10.21 2.66 -7.13
CA ARG A 69 -10.70 2.28 -5.80
C ARG A 69 -11.84 1.29 -5.99
N VAL A 70 -11.72 0.12 -5.38
CA VAL A 70 -12.63 -1.02 -5.58
C VAL A 70 -13.44 -1.28 -4.32
N PHE A 71 -14.76 -1.41 -4.50
CA PHE A 71 -15.71 -1.72 -3.43
C PHE A 71 -16.37 -3.06 -3.75
N HIS A 72 -15.79 -4.17 -3.27
CA HIS A 72 -16.23 -5.51 -3.69
C HIS A 72 -17.65 -5.83 -3.24
N ARG A 73 -18.05 -5.39 -2.04
CA ARG A 73 -19.43 -5.56 -1.51
C ARG A 73 -20.49 -4.87 -2.37
N ASP A 74 -20.17 -3.68 -2.89
CA ASP A 74 -21.06 -2.90 -3.76
C ASP A 74 -20.95 -3.30 -5.23
N ARG A 75 -19.93 -4.07 -5.59
CA ARG A 75 -19.55 -4.36 -6.97
C ARG A 75 -19.37 -3.08 -7.80
N LYS A 76 -18.70 -2.09 -7.20
CA LYS A 76 -18.41 -0.80 -7.81
C LYS A 76 -16.91 -0.51 -7.84
N VAL A 77 -16.50 0.24 -8.86
CA VAL A 77 -15.14 0.77 -9.01
C VAL A 77 -15.25 2.27 -9.25
N VAL A 78 -14.40 3.03 -8.58
CA VAL A 78 -14.16 4.45 -8.91
C VAL A 78 -12.80 4.53 -9.57
N GLU A 79 -12.76 4.89 -10.85
CA GLU A 79 -11.51 4.99 -11.61
C GLU A 79 -10.98 6.43 -11.64
N SER A 80 -9.67 6.59 -11.58
CA SER A 80 -8.99 7.86 -11.83
C SER A 80 -7.97 7.66 -12.94
N ASN A 81 -8.08 8.48 -13.97
CA ASN A 81 -7.13 8.45 -15.07
C ASN A 81 -5.81 9.16 -14.67
N PRO A 82 -4.73 9.00 -15.46
CA PRO A 82 -3.44 9.64 -15.19
C PRO A 82 -3.50 11.17 -15.04
N ASP A 83 -4.39 11.85 -15.77
CA ASP A 83 -4.53 13.30 -15.74
C ASP A 83 -5.23 13.78 -14.47
N ASP A 84 -6.24 13.05 -13.98
CA ASP A 84 -6.89 13.31 -12.69
C ASP A 84 -5.90 13.19 -11.52
N LEU A 85 -5.05 12.16 -11.56
CA LEU A 85 -4.01 11.94 -10.57
C LEU A 85 -2.98 13.09 -10.55
N ARG A 86 -2.61 13.61 -11.72
CA ARG A 86 -1.69 14.76 -11.84
C ARG A 86 -2.34 16.05 -11.36
N ALA A 87 -3.59 16.31 -11.75
CA ALA A 87 -4.32 17.50 -11.34
C ALA A 87 -4.42 17.62 -9.81
N ARG A 88 -4.49 16.49 -9.11
CA ARG A 88 -4.52 16.42 -7.63
C ARG A 88 -3.15 16.33 -6.96
N SER A 89 -2.05 16.40 -7.73
CA SER A 89 -0.68 16.18 -7.22
C SER A 89 -0.51 14.83 -6.49
N ARG A 90 -1.27 13.81 -6.89
CA ARG A 90 -1.25 12.45 -6.32
C ARG A 90 -0.66 11.41 -7.26
N TYR A 91 -0.03 11.83 -8.35
CA TYR A 91 0.57 10.90 -9.32
C TYR A 91 1.76 10.17 -8.67
N PRO A 92 1.68 8.86 -8.40
CA PRO A 92 2.69 8.21 -7.58
C PRO A 92 3.92 7.82 -8.39
N LEU A 93 5.03 7.56 -7.71
CA LEU A 93 6.12 6.77 -8.27
C LEU A 93 5.71 5.30 -8.25
N TRP A 94 5.78 4.62 -9.40
CA TRP A 94 5.43 3.19 -9.49
C TRP A 94 6.21 2.33 -8.50
N SER A 95 7.50 2.64 -8.30
CA SER A 95 8.34 1.96 -7.32
C SER A 95 7.77 2.05 -5.90
N LYS A 96 7.21 3.21 -5.50
CA LYS A 96 6.59 3.37 -4.16
C LYS A 96 5.37 2.47 -4.02
N VAL A 97 4.51 2.41 -5.04
CA VAL A 97 3.31 1.56 -5.05
C VAL A 97 3.71 0.08 -4.98
N ALA A 98 4.62 -0.35 -5.85
CA ALA A 98 4.99 -1.75 -5.99
C ALA A 98 5.91 -2.29 -4.89
N LEU A 99 6.55 -1.41 -4.11
CA LEU A 99 7.42 -1.76 -2.99
C LEU A 99 6.81 -1.44 -1.63
N LEU A 100 5.61 -0.84 -1.58
CA LEU A 100 4.94 -0.28 -0.39
C LEU A 100 5.74 0.83 0.32
N ILE A 101 6.91 1.18 -0.19
CA ILE A 101 7.81 2.17 0.37
C ILE A 101 8.62 2.82 -0.73
N ASP A 102 8.96 4.11 -0.56
CA ASP A 102 9.88 4.77 -1.48
C ASP A 102 11.28 4.14 -1.33
N PRO A 103 11.85 3.51 -2.38
CA PRO A 103 13.20 2.96 -2.32
C PRO A 103 14.25 4.07 -2.04
N GLY A 104 13.99 5.33 -2.34
CA GLY A 104 14.84 6.47 -1.97
C GLY A 104 15.05 6.61 -0.46
N LEU A 105 14.02 6.29 0.33
CA LEU A 105 14.11 6.25 1.80
C LEU A 105 15.14 5.21 2.25
N LEU A 106 15.02 3.99 1.75
CA LEU A 106 15.95 2.89 2.06
C LEU A 106 17.35 3.14 1.53
N ASN A 107 17.49 3.62 0.30
CA ASN A 107 18.78 3.77 -0.38
C ASN A 107 19.59 4.96 0.12
N SER A 108 18.94 6.07 0.45
CA SER A 108 19.64 7.35 0.66
C SER A 108 19.42 7.97 2.04
N ARG A 109 18.29 7.71 2.70
CA ARG A 109 17.92 8.43 3.93
C ARG A 109 18.07 7.60 5.21
N LEU A 110 17.88 6.28 5.13
CA LEU A 110 18.04 5.38 6.27
C LEU A 110 19.43 4.74 6.33
N GLN A 111 19.86 4.35 7.52
CA GLN A 111 21.10 3.62 7.73
C GLN A 111 20.86 2.13 7.57
N PHE A 112 21.80 1.44 6.94
CA PHE A 112 21.80 -0.03 6.91
C PHE A 112 22.43 -0.54 8.20
N GLU A 113 21.69 -1.33 8.95
CA GLU A 113 22.08 -1.79 10.29
C GLU A 113 22.56 -3.24 10.29
N GLY A 114 22.29 -4.01 9.24
CA GLY A 114 22.75 -5.38 9.12
C GLY A 114 21.78 -6.29 8.39
N ARG A 115 22.03 -7.59 8.51
CA ARG A 115 21.15 -8.64 8.00
C ARG A 115 20.64 -9.48 9.16
N GLU A 116 19.41 -9.94 9.03
CA GLU A 116 18.81 -10.88 9.95
C GLU A 116 17.94 -11.89 9.20
N THR A 117 17.30 -12.79 9.94
CA THR A 117 16.38 -13.78 9.37
C THR A 117 14.97 -13.51 9.88
N LEU A 118 14.02 -13.36 8.96
CA LEU A 118 12.60 -13.22 9.25
C LEU A 118 11.86 -14.42 8.64
N GLU A 119 11.27 -15.27 9.48
CA GLU A 119 10.51 -16.46 9.02
C GLU A 119 11.28 -17.32 8.00
N GLY A 120 12.56 -17.58 8.28
CA GLY A 120 13.46 -18.37 7.42
C GLY A 120 13.97 -17.66 6.15
N ARG A 121 13.64 -16.37 5.96
CA ARG A 121 14.09 -15.55 4.82
C ARG A 121 15.15 -14.55 5.27
N GLN A 122 16.12 -14.25 4.40
CA GLN A 122 17.06 -13.18 4.69
C GLN A 122 16.37 -11.81 4.58
N ALA A 123 16.55 -11.01 5.62
CA ALA A 123 16.06 -9.64 5.69
C ALA A 123 17.23 -8.67 5.87
N LEU A 124 17.15 -7.51 5.23
CA LEU A 124 18.03 -6.37 5.43
C LEU A 124 17.37 -5.42 6.44
N ARG A 125 18.11 -5.04 7.48
CA ARG A 125 17.62 -4.10 8.49
C ARG A 125 18.05 -2.69 8.14
N TYR A 126 17.08 -1.78 8.14
CA TYR A 126 17.31 -0.35 7.99
C TYR A 126 16.66 0.41 9.14
N GLY A 127 17.33 1.47 9.60
CA GLY A 127 16.82 2.32 10.67
C GLY A 127 17.31 3.75 10.56
N GLY A 128 16.65 4.66 11.29
CA GLY A 128 17.04 6.07 11.34
C GLY A 128 15.86 6.99 11.61
N GLN A 129 16.12 8.29 11.59
CA GLN A 129 15.09 9.32 11.72
C GLN A 129 15.07 10.18 10.46
N VAL A 130 13.88 10.40 9.92
CA VAL A 130 13.66 11.15 8.68
C VAL A 130 12.48 12.06 8.90
N ASP A 131 12.71 13.37 8.75
CA ASP A 131 11.67 14.41 8.89
C ASP A 131 10.89 14.31 10.22
N GLY A 132 11.60 13.98 11.31
CA GLY A 132 11.03 13.83 12.65
C GLY A 132 10.42 12.45 12.93
N VAL A 133 10.28 11.58 11.93
CA VAL A 133 9.72 10.23 12.07
C VAL A 133 10.84 9.21 12.24
N GLY A 134 10.74 8.36 13.26
CA GLY A 134 11.64 7.23 13.46
C GLY A 134 11.22 6.04 12.60
N TYR A 135 12.17 5.43 11.90
CA TYR A 135 11.95 4.28 11.03
C TYR A 135 12.73 3.06 11.51
N GLU A 136 12.10 1.90 11.45
CA GLU A 136 12.72 0.58 11.53
C GLU A 136 12.08 -0.31 10.46
N ILE A 137 12.89 -0.84 9.54
CA ILE A 137 12.40 -1.60 8.37
C ILE A 137 13.19 -2.88 8.24
N LEU A 138 12.46 -4.00 8.11
CA LEU A 138 13.01 -5.28 7.70
C LEU A 138 12.60 -5.54 6.25
N TRP A 139 13.59 -5.57 5.36
CA TRP A 139 13.38 -5.71 3.91
C TRP A 139 13.72 -7.12 3.43
N LEU A 140 12.78 -7.83 2.84
CA LEU A 140 13.01 -9.14 2.22
C LEU A 140 13.64 -8.95 0.84
N GLU A 141 14.94 -9.19 0.74
CA GLU A 141 15.75 -8.85 -0.45
C GLU A 141 15.29 -9.61 -1.70
N ARG A 142 14.98 -10.90 -1.56
CA ARG A 142 14.60 -11.75 -2.70
C ARG A 142 13.23 -11.38 -3.25
N GLU A 143 12.28 -11.08 -2.37
CA GLU A 143 10.91 -10.77 -2.75
C GLU A 143 10.66 -9.28 -2.99
N ASN A 144 11.62 -8.40 -2.68
CA ASN A 144 11.51 -6.95 -2.81
C ASN A 144 10.23 -6.41 -2.15
N ILE A 145 10.03 -6.78 -0.88
CA ILE A 145 8.92 -6.30 -0.06
C ILE A 145 9.36 -6.06 1.38
N PRO A 146 8.65 -5.20 2.12
CA PRO A 146 8.83 -5.13 3.57
C PRO A 146 8.32 -6.41 4.23
N GLY A 147 9.14 -6.98 5.10
CA GLY A 147 8.69 -7.90 6.14
C GLY A 147 8.11 -7.14 7.35
N VAL A 148 8.71 -5.99 7.68
CA VAL A 148 8.23 -5.07 8.71
C VAL A 148 8.51 -3.64 8.26
N ILE A 149 7.54 -2.75 8.43
CA ILE A 149 7.74 -1.28 8.45
C ILE A 149 7.22 -0.79 9.79
N ARG A 150 8.08 -0.16 10.59
CA ARG A 150 7.69 0.52 11.81
C ARG A 150 8.03 2.01 11.69
N GLN A 151 7.02 2.83 11.91
CA GLN A 151 7.10 4.28 11.88
C GLN A 151 6.68 4.84 13.23
N ARG A 152 7.57 5.60 13.86
CA ARG A 152 7.34 6.25 15.15
C ARG A 152 7.23 7.75 14.94
N PHE A 153 6.01 8.24 15.04
CA PHE A 153 5.70 9.66 15.07
C PHE A 153 5.67 10.13 16.54
N PRO A 154 5.62 11.45 16.80
CA PRO A 154 5.55 11.96 18.18
C PRO A 154 4.37 11.41 18.99
N GLU A 155 3.19 11.28 18.36
CA GLU A 155 1.94 10.92 19.05
C GLU A 155 1.37 9.56 18.67
N ARG A 156 1.99 8.87 17.70
CA ARG A 156 1.51 7.57 17.20
C ARG A 156 2.65 6.69 16.72
N GLU A 157 2.48 5.38 16.84
CA GLU A 157 3.30 4.38 16.17
C GLU A 157 2.43 3.60 15.18
N VAL A 158 2.96 3.37 13.98
CA VAL A 158 2.34 2.54 12.95
C VAL A 158 3.31 1.41 12.61
N THR A 159 2.85 0.17 12.71
CA THR A 159 3.61 -1.02 12.34
C THR A 159 2.86 -1.82 11.29
N VAL A 160 3.47 -2.03 10.14
CA VAL A 160 3.03 -2.96 9.10
C VAL A 160 3.87 -4.22 9.20
N THR A 161 3.25 -5.38 9.39
CA THR A 161 3.93 -6.67 9.54
C THR A 161 3.43 -7.67 8.52
N LEU A 162 4.36 -8.33 7.81
CA LEU A 162 4.07 -9.43 6.91
C LEU A 162 3.60 -10.65 7.72
N ARG A 163 2.41 -11.16 7.42
CA ARG A 163 1.81 -12.35 8.04
C ARG A 163 2.01 -13.60 7.20
N SER A 164 1.94 -13.47 5.87
CA SER A 164 2.09 -14.59 4.94
C SER A 164 2.56 -14.10 3.58
N LEU A 165 3.31 -14.94 2.86
CA LEU A 165 3.89 -14.61 1.57
C LEU A 165 3.93 -15.84 0.66
N TYR A 166 3.39 -15.67 -0.54
CA TYR A 166 3.31 -16.67 -1.60
C TYR A 166 3.79 -16.07 -2.92
N SER A 167 4.21 -16.93 -3.85
CA SER A 167 4.18 -16.61 -5.27
C SER A 167 2.73 -16.31 -5.68
N LEU A 168 2.53 -15.37 -6.59
CA LEU A 168 1.19 -14.93 -7.01
C LEU A 168 0.27 -16.10 -7.42
N GLN A 169 0.81 -17.06 -8.18
CA GLN A 169 0.07 -18.23 -8.69
C GLN A 169 -0.29 -19.26 -7.61
N ASP A 170 0.40 -19.27 -6.47
CA ASP A 170 0.28 -20.27 -5.41
C ASP A 170 -0.51 -19.72 -4.20
N ALA A 171 -0.99 -18.47 -4.29
CA ALA A 171 -1.72 -17.82 -3.22
C ALA A 171 -3.07 -18.55 -2.99
N PRO A 172 -3.41 -18.88 -1.72
CA PRO A 172 -4.65 -19.60 -1.42
C PRO A 172 -5.88 -18.69 -1.37
N TRP A 173 -5.72 -17.38 -1.51
CA TRP A 173 -6.80 -16.41 -1.38
C TRP A 173 -7.52 -16.21 -2.71
N PRO A 174 -8.86 -16.17 -2.72
CA PRO A 174 -9.61 -15.83 -3.92
C PRO A 174 -9.25 -14.41 -4.37
N HIS A 175 -8.81 -14.29 -5.62
CA HIS A 175 -8.54 -13.01 -6.26
C HIS A 175 -9.65 -12.71 -7.28
N ASP A 176 -10.75 -12.13 -6.79
CA ASP A 176 -11.86 -11.73 -7.63
C ASP A 176 -11.49 -10.47 -8.41
N VAL A 177 -11.37 -10.61 -9.73
CA VAL A 177 -11.14 -9.47 -10.62
C VAL A 177 -12.39 -8.59 -10.73
N SER A 178 -12.22 -7.28 -10.53
CA SER A 178 -13.25 -6.24 -10.60
C SER A 178 -13.81 -5.98 -12.01
N GLY A 179 -13.40 -6.75 -13.03
CA GLY A 179 -13.72 -6.48 -14.44
C GLY A 179 -15.20 -6.55 -14.84
N ASN A 180 -16.09 -6.98 -13.95
CA ASN A 180 -17.55 -6.99 -14.15
C ASN A 180 -18.30 -6.09 -13.16
N TYR A 181 -17.61 -5.16 -12.50
CA TYR A 181 -18.19 -4.19 -11.58
C TYR A 181 -18.68 -2.96 -12.36
N SER A 182 -19.62 -2.23 -11.76
CA SER A 182 -20.02 -0.93 -12.29
C SER A 182 -18.89 0.07 -12.07
N VAL A 183 -18.44 0.71 -13.13
CA VAL A 183 -17.36 1.71 -13.11
C VAL A 183 -17.96 3.12 -13.07
N ILE A 184 -17.41 3.96 -12.20
CA ILE A 184 -17.71 5.39 -12.08
C ILE A 184 -16.41 6.14 -12.32
N ASP A 185 -16.38 7.08 -13.26
CA ASP A 185 -15.25 7.99 -13.40
C ASP A 185 -15.21 8.91 -12.17
N TYR A 186 -14.03 9.09 -11.59
CA TYR A 186 -13.84 10.01 -10.47
C TYR A 186 -14.36 11.42 -10.78
N ALA A 187 -14.23 11.89 -12.02
CA ALA A 187 -14.72 13.20 -12.43
C ALA A 187 -16.26 13.34 -12.32
N ASP A 188 -17.00 12.22 -12.41
CA ASP A 188 -18.46 12.19 -12.37
C ASP A 188 -19.02 12.17 -10.94
N LEU A 189 -18.18 11.98 -9.90
CA LEU A 189 -18.65 11.88 -8.51
C LEU A 189 -19.44 13.13 -8.06
N GLY A 190 -19.06 14.31 -8.54
CA GLY A 190 -19.76 15.57 -8.23
C GLY A 190 -21.17 15.65 -8.79
N ASP A 191 -21.43 15.02 -9.94
CA ASP A 191 -22.77 14.98 -10.54
C ASP A 191 -23.64 13.89 -9.89
N MET A 192 -23.01 12.94 -9.18
CA MET A 192 -23.65 11.81 -8.53
C MET A 192 -23.88 12.02 -7.02
N GLU A 193 -23.79 13.23 -6.49
CA GLU A 193 -23.96 13.55 -5.07
C GLU A 193 -25.30 13.07 -4.46
N SER A 194 -26.30 12.75 -5.28
CA SER A 194 -27.57 12.17 -4.82
C SER A 194 -27.56 10.64 -4.64
N ASP A 195 -26.63 9.94 -5.29
CA ASP A 195 -26.47 8.48 -5.25
C ASP A 195 -26.05 8.02 -3.83
N PRO A 196 -26.74 7.04 -3.20
CA PRO A 196 -26.43 6.62 -1.83
C PRO A 196 -25.02 6.04 -1.64
N PHE A 197 -24.47 5.37 -2.65
CA PHE A 197 -23.09 4.88 -2.61
C PHE A 197 -22.12 6.04 -2.69
N VAL A 198 -22.32 6.99 -3.62
CA VAL A 198 -21.45 8.16 -3.77
C VAL A 198 -21.44 9.02 -2.51
N LYS A 199 -22.61 9.27 -1.91
CA LYS A 199 -22.70 9.97 -0.61
C LYS A 199 -21.88 9.31 0.49
N ARG A 200 -21.94 7.98 0.58
CA ARG A 200 -21.21 7.22 1.59
C ARG A 200 -19.70 7.37 1.40
N ILE A 201 -19.20 7.14 0.17
CA ILE A 201 -17.76 7.16 -0.08
C ILE A 201 -17.19 8.58 0.00
N LEU A 202 -17.94 9.62 -0.34
CA LEU A 202 -17.51 11.01 -0.16
C LEU A 202 -17.35 11.36 1.32
N HIS A 203 -18.28 10.91 2.17
CA HIS A 203 -18.18 11.07 3.62
C HIS A 203 -17.01 10.27 4.22
N GLU A 204 -16.70 9.09 3.67
CA GLU A 204 -15.52 8.31 4.08
C GLU A 204 -14.20 8.97 3.63
N THR A 205 -14.18 9.60 2.45
CA THR A 205 -12.99 10.26 1.90
C THR A 205 -12.66 11.56 2.65
N ASP A 206 -13.67 12.30 3.12
CA ASP A 206 -13.50 13.46 4.01
C ASP A 206 -13.00 13.08 5.43
N VAL A 207 -13.15 11.81 5.83
CA VAL A 207 -12.83 11.31 7.18
C VAL A 207 -11.63 10.35 7.21
N GLY A 208 -11.15 9.85 6.06
CA GLY A 208 -10.24 8.71 6.05
C GLY A 208 -9.54 8.42 4.73
N ASP A 209 -8.90 9.42 4.12
CA ASP A 209 -7.92 9.25 3.03
C ASP A 209 -6.59 8.64 3.57
N GLY A 210 -6.72 7.56 4.34
CA GLY A 210 -5.72 7.05 5.27
C GLY A 210 -5.20 5.66 4.93
N HIS A 211 -5.00 5.36 3.65
CA HIS A 211 -3.99 4.38 3.22
C HIS A 211 -2.79 5.13 2.62
N ASP A 212 -2.46 6.30 3.18
CA ASP A 212 -1.17 6.93 2.98
C ASP A 212 -0.10 5.98 3.53
N HIS A 213 0.56 5.25 2.62
CA HIS A 213 1.92 4.78 2.84
C HIS A 213 2.83 6.00 2.93
N ALA A 214 2.73 6.70 4.06
CA ALA A 214 3.49 7.84 4.57
C ALA A 214 4.13 8.82 3.57
N HIS A 215 3.77 10.09 3.76
CA HIS A 215 4.60 11.24 3.40
C HIS A 215 5.95 11.23 4.14
#